data_AF-A0A929FBX5-F1
#
_entry.id   AF-A0A929FBX5-F1
#
_cell.length_a   1.000
_cell.length_b   1.000
_cell.length_c   1.000
_cell.angle_alpha   90.00
_cell.angle_beta   90.00
_cell.angle_gamma   90.00
#
_symmetry.space_group_name_H-M   'P 1'
#
loop_
_entity.id
_entity.type
_entity.pdbx_description
1 polymer ?
#
loop_
_entity_poly.entity_id
_entity_poly.type
_entity_poly.pdbx_seq_one_letter_code
_entity_poly.pdbx_strand_id
1 'polypeptide(L)'
;MSSPAIQDFNQKFAQSPELQQKIGEVESVPQMLALLQAWDCTLTGPELIVLAQQAYQTWLASLDLTVRPFFVEAHENKTINKAIETCHTPQDVVLLAKTHGFQLSERELKAAADAAAKVEGFSFEKIWFKGLGLLD
;
A
#
# COMPACT_ATOMS: atom_id res chain seq x y z
N MET A 1 0.79 15.50 14.81
CA MET A 1 2.26 15.46 15.02
C MET A 1 2.69 14.02 14.89
N SER A 2 3.63 13.70 14.00
CA SER A 2 4.13 12.32 13.84
C SER A 2 5.01 11.95 15.02
N SER A 3 4.88 10.73 15.54
CA SER A 3 5.68 10.20 16.66
C SER A 3 7.19 10.27 16.35
N PRO A 4 8.07 10.49 17.35
CA PRO A 4 9.52 10.37 17.18
C PRO A 4 9.95 9.05 16.56
N ALA A 5 9.24 7.95 16.83
CA ALA A 5 9.53 6.64 16.24
C ALA A 5 9.23 6.60 14.73
N ILE A 6 8.18 7.30 14.28
CA ILE A 6 7.84 7.43 12.85
C ILE A 6 8.88 8.27 12.13
N GLN A 7 9.37 9.34 12.77
CA GLN A 7 10.42 10.20 12.21
C GLN A 7 11.76 9.45 12.11
N ASP A 8 12.16 8.73 13.17
CA ASP A 8 13.37 7.91 13.16
C ASP A 8 13.30 6.83 12.08
N PHE A 9 12.17 6.14 11.95
CA PHE A 9 11.97 5.16 10.89
C PHE A 9 12.03 5.77 9.50
N ASN A 10 11.32 6.87 9.23
CA ASN A 10 11.36 7.51 7.92
C ASN A 10 12.77 8.01 7.58
N GLN A 11 13.52 8.51 8.57
CA GLN A 11 14.90 8.94 8.38
C GLN A 11 15.82 7.75 8.09
N LYS A 12 15.75 6.68 8.89
CA LYS A 12 16.51 5.44 8.65
C LYS A 12 16.17 4.81 7.29
N PHE A 13 14.89 4.80 6.94
CA PHE A 13 14.40 4.33 5.65
C PHE A 13 14.99 5.15 4.51
N ALA A 14 14.92 6.48 4.58
CA ALA A 14 15.46 7.37 3.54
C ALA A 14 16.99 7.24 3.39
N GLN A 15 17.71 6.94 4.48
CA GLN A 15 19.16 6.86 4.51
C GLN A 15 19.73 5.46 4.22
N SER A 16 18.90 4.42 4.18
CA SER A 16 19.34 3.03 4.03
C SER A 16 18.74 2.38 2.79
N PRO A 17 19.48 2.35 1.66
CA PRO A 17 19.06 1.60 0.46
C PRO A 17 18.79 0.12 0.74
N GLU A 18 19.52 -0.50 1.67
CA GLU A 18 19.29 -1.89 2.07
C GLU A 18 17.93 -2.07 2.77
N LEU A 19 17.55 -1.13 3.65
CA LEU A 19 16.25 -1.17 4.31
C LEU A 19 15.11 -0.91 3.31
N GLN A 20 15.31 -0.01 2.33
CA GLN A 20 14.36 0.22 1.25
C GLN A 20 14.15 -1.04 0.41
N GLN A 21 15.23 -1.73 0.05
CA GLN A 21 15.17 -2.99 -0.69
C GLN A 21 14.42 -4.06 0.14
N LYS A 22 14.82 -4.28 1.40
CA LYS A 22 14.19 -5.30 2.25
C LYS A 22 12.70 -5.03 2.49
N ILE A 23 12.31 -3.77 2.67
CA ILE A 23 10.88 -3.40 2.76
C ILE A 23 10.15 -3.62 1.43
N GLY A 24 10.81 -3.39 0.30
CA GLY A 24 10.26 -3.71 -1.03
C GLY A 24 10.10 -5.22 -1.28
N GLU A 25 10.73 -6.07 -0.46
CA GLU A 25 10.59 -7.53 -0.47
C GLU A 25 9.55 -8.03 0.57
N VAL A 26 8.99 -7.14 1.39
CA VAL A 26 7.96 -7.49 2.37
C VAL A 26 6.63 -7.70 1.67
N GLU A 27 5.99 -8.84 1.94
CA GLU A 27 4.70 -9.22 1.37
C GLU A 27 3.55 -9.15 2.39
N SER A 28 3.85 -8.90 3.67
CA SER A 28 2.82 -8.92 4.73
C SER A 28 3.17 -8.09 5.98
N VAL A 29 2.13 -7.73 6.77
CA VAL A 29 2.29 -7.02 8.06
C VAL A 29 3.20 -7.77 9.05
N PRO A 30 3.10 -9.09 9.25
CA PRO A 30 4.00 -9.80 10.17
C PRO A 30 5.46 -9.76 9.71
N GLN A 31 5.71 -9.89 8.41
CA GLN A 31 7.05 -9.74 7.84
C GLN A 31 7.58 -8.31 8.04
N MET A 32 6.72 -7.29 7.89
CA MET A 32 7.08 -5.89 8.19
C MET A 32 7.49 -5.72 9.66
N LEU A 33 6.69 -6.22 10.60
CA LEU A 33 6.99 -6.11 12.03
C LEU A 33 8.28 -6.87 12.41
N ALA A 34 8.50 -8.04 11.84
CA ALA A 34 9.72 -8.81 12.04
C ALA A 34 10.95 -8.07 11.47
N LEU A 35 10.82 -7.46 10.29
CA LEU A 35 11.88 -6.65 9.70
C LEU A 35 12.18 -5.41 10.55
N LEU A 36 11.16 -4.70 11.02
CA LEU A 36 11.32 -3.54 11.91
C LEU A 36 12.04 -3.91 13.22
N GLN A 37 11.68 -5.04 13.83
CA GLN A 37 12.38 -5.54 15.02
C GLN A 37 13.85 -5.88 14.74
N ALA A 38 14.13 -6.54 13.62
CA ALA A 38 15.50 -6.88 13.22
C ALA A 38 16.38 -5.65 12.93
N TRP A 39 15.78 -4.49 12.70
CA TRP A 39 16.44 -3.23 12.40
C TRP A 39 16.41 -2.22 13.57
N ASP A 40 16.16 -2.70 14.79
CA ASP A 40 16.05 -1.88 16.00
C ASP A 40 15.07 -0.70 15.84
N CYS A 41 14.03 -0.87 15.01
CA CYS A 41 12.96 0.11 14.87
C CYS A 41 11.90 -0.16 15.94
N THR A 42 11.66 0.83 16.80
CA THR A 42 10.72 0.72 17.93
C THR A 42 9.26 0.96 17.53
N LEU A 43 8.94 0.89 16.23
CA LEU A 43 7.62 1.18 15.70
C LEU A 43 6.61 0.18 16.26
N THR A 44 5.66 0.69 17.05
CA THR A 44 4.59 -0.13 17.62
C THR A 44 3.51 -0.41 16.57
N GLY A 45 2.69 -1.45 16.80
CA GLY A 45 1.55 -1.75 15.94
C GLY A 45 0.64 -0.54 15.66
N PRO A 46 0.22 0.24 16.67
CA PRO A 46 -0.55 1.48 16.44
C PRO A 46 0.16 2.53 15.58
N GLU A 47 1.48 2.70 15.74
CA GLU A 47 2.24 3.65 14.93
C GLU A 47 2.37 3.18 13.47
N LEU A 48 2.48 1.87 13.25
CA LEU A 48 2.46 1.29 11.90
C LEU A 48 1.11 1.52 11.23
N ILE A 49 0.00 1.41 11.97
CA ILE A 49 -1.34 1.73 11.47
C ILE A 49 -1.43 3.20 11.07
N VAL A 50 -0.92 4.12 11.90
CA VAL A 50 -0.90 5.56 11.57
C VAL A 50 -0.09 5.82 10.31
N LEU A 51 1.09 5.19 10.20
CA LEU A 51 1.95 5.32 9.02
C LEU A 51 1.26 4.81 7.76
N ALA A 52 0.66 3.63 7.84
CA ALA A 52 -0.10 3.03 6.74
C ALA A 52 -1.29 3.90 6.32
N GLN A 53 -2.05 4.45 7.28
CA GLN A 53 -3.15 5.37 6.98
C GLN A 53 -2.66 6.64 6.30
N GLN A 54 -1.55 7.22 6.74
CA GLN A 54 -0.96 8.40 6.10
C GLN A 54 -0.51 8.10 4.66
N ALA A 55 0.13 6.94 4.45
CA ALA A 55 0.54 6.50 3.13
C ALA A 55 -0.67 6.26 2.19
N TYR A 56 -1.72 5.58 2.69
CA TYR A 56 -2.95 5.36 1.95
C TYR A 56 -3.63 6.68 1.56
N GLN A 57 -3.76 7.63 2.48
CA GLN A 57 -4.37 8.93 2.18
C GLN A 57 -3.55 9.73 1.16
N THR A 58 -2.22 9.68 1.25
CA THR A 58 -1.31 10.33 0.29
C THR A 58 -1.46 9.72 -1.10
N TRP A 59 -1.47 8.39 -1.18
CA TRP A 59 -1.70 7.66 -2.42
C TRP A 59 -3.07 7.99 -3.01
N LEU A 60 -4.13 7.88 -2.22
CA LEU A 60 -5.51 8.12 -2.65
C LEU A 60 -5.69 9.53 -3.22
N ALA A 61 -5.07 10.53 -2.59
CA ALA A 61 -5.06 11.92 -3.04
C ALA A 61 -4.37 12.12 -4.40
N SER A 62 -3.43 11.25 -4.76
CA SER A 62 -2.71 11.28 -6.05
C SER A 62 -3.44 10.58 -7.20
N LEU A 63 -4.48 9.80 -6.91
CA LEU A 63 -5.26 9.08 -7.93
C LEU A 63 -6.21 10.01 -8.70
N ASP A 64 -6.48 9.63 -9.95
CA ASP A 64 -7.54 10.21 -10.77
C ASP A 64 -8.90 10.09 -10.05
N LEU A 65 -9.75 11.11 -10.20
CA LEU A 65 -11.08 11.17 -9.60
C LEU A 65 -12.02 10.08 -10.14
N THR A 66 -11.77 9.53 -11.33
CA THR A 66 -12.56 8.40 -11.87
C THR A 66 -12.19 7.07 -11.22
N VAL A 67 -10.95 6.93 -10.76
CA VAL A 67 -10.38 5.69 -10.22
C VAL A 67 -10.54 5.61 -8.70
N ARG A 68 -10.39 6.76 -8.02
CA ARG A 68 -10.46 6.90 -6.57
C ARG A 68 -11.68 6.24 -5.91
N PRO A 69 -12.92 6.34 -6.44
CA PRO A 69 -14.10 5.79 -5.78
C PRO A 69 -14.03 4.29 -5.52
N PHE A 70 -13.43 3.51 -6.45
CA PHE A 70 -13.26 2.08 -6.25
C PHE A 70 -12.39 1.78 -5.03
N PHE A 71 -11.27 2.49 -4.87
CA PHE A 71 -10.35 2.25 -3.76
C PHE A 71 -10.88 2.75 -2.42
N VAL A 72 -11.63 3.86 -2.41
CA VAL A 72 -12.37 4.30 -1.21
C VAL A 72 -13.36 3.22 -0.78
N GLU A 73 -14.20 2.77 -1.70
CA GLU A 73 -15.20 1.74 -1.41
C GLU A 73 -14.52 0.43 -0.96
N ALA A 74 -13.43 0.03 -1.61
CA ALA A 74 -12.64 -1.14 -1.24
C ALA A 74 -12.04 -1.07 0.17
N HIS A 75 -11.74 0.12 0.67
CA HIS A 75 -11.21 0.31 2.02
C HIS A 75 -12.31 0.31 3.07
N GLU A 76 -13.47 0.91 2.77
CA GLU A 76 -14.57 1.10 3.72
C GLU A 76 -15.55 -0.09 3.76
N ASN A 77 -15.73 -0.77 2.62
CA ASN A 77 -16.67 -1.85 2.46
C ASN A 77 -15.98 -3.20 2.70
N LYS A 78 -16.28 -3.83 3.84
CA LYS A 78 -15.73 -5.13 4.24
C LYS A 78 -15.89 -6.23 3.18
N THR A 79 -16.98 -6.21 2.40
CA THR A 79 -17.23 -7.22 1.37
C THR A 79 -16.25 -7.07 0.21
N ILE A 80 -16.06 -5.84 -0.27
CA ILE A 80 -15.12 -5.55 -1.37
C ILE A 80 -13.68 -5.70 -0.88
N ASN A 81 -13.40 -5.24 0.33
CA ASN A 81 -12.09 -5.40 0.97
C ASN A 81 -11.65 -6.86 1.02
N LYS A 82 -12.53 -7.75 1.50
CA LYS A 82 -12.25 -9.18 1.54
C LYS A 82 -12.14 -9.81 0.14
N ALA A 83 -12.92 -9.33 -0.83
CA ALA A 83 -12.81 -9.82 -2.20
C ALA A 83 -11.48 -9.41 -2.85
N ILE A 84 -10.97 -8.21 -2.54
CA ILE A 84 -9.66 -7.75 -3.02
C ILE A 84 -8.51 -8.64 -2.55
N GLU A 85 -8.58 -9.17 -1.32
CA GLU A 85 -7.57 -10.11 -0.80
C GLU A 85 -7.47 -11.40 -1.62
N THR A 86 -8.50 -11.73 -2.42
CA THR A 86 -8.53 -12.92 -3.28
C THR A 86 -8.11 -12.64 -4.72
N CYS A 87 -7.83 -11.38 -5.06
CA CYS A 87 -7.33 -11.01 -6.38
C CYS A 87 -5.82 -11.32 -6.46
N HIS A 88 -5.42 -12.10 -7.47
CA HIS A 88 -4.01 -12.46 -7.68
C HIS A 88 -3.45 -11.84 -8.95
N THR A 89 -4.31 -11.32 -9.83
CA THR A 89 -3.94 -10.70 -11.10
C THR A 89 -4.62 -9.35 -11.27
N PRO A 90 -4.08 -8.46 -12.11
CA PRO A 90 -4.72 -7.19 -12.47
C PRO A 90 -6.14 -7.40 -13.03
N GLN A 91 -6.35 -8.49 -13.78
CA GLN A 91 -7.64 -8.86 -14.36
C GLN A 91 -8.68 -9.18 -13.27
N ASP A 92 -8.28 -9.84 -12.18
CA ASP A 92 -9.19 -10.14 -11.06
C ASP A 92 -9.73 -8.85 -10.45
N VAL A 93 -8.86 -7.85 -10.26
CA VAL A 93 -9.22 -6.55 -9.69
C VAL A 93 -10.16 -5.78 -10.62
N VAL A 94 -9.88 -5.78 -11.92
CA VAL A 94 -10.74 -5.15 -12.95
C VAL A 94 -12.11 -5.82 -12.97
N LEU A 95 -12.17 -7.15 -12.90
CA LEU A 95 -13.42 -7.90 -12.85
C LEU A 95 -14.22 -7.60 -11.58
N LEU A 96 -13.54 -7.52 -10.43
CA LEU A 96 -14.15 -7.16 -9.16
C LEU A 96 -14.74 -5.75 -9.22
N ALA A 97 -13.96 -4.75 -9.65
CA ALA A 97 -14.41 -3.38 -9.81
C ALA A 97 -15.67 -3.30 -10.69
N LYS A 98 -15.67 -3.99 -11.83
CA LYS A 98 -16.81 -4.06 -12.75
C LYS A 98 -18.04 -4.69 -12.11
N THR A 99 -17.87 -5.75 -11.33
CA THR A 99 -18.97 -6.45 -10.62
C THR A 99 -19.64 -5.54 -9.59
N HIS A 100 -18.91 -4.57 -9.05
CA HIS A 100 -19.41 -3.57 -8.13
C HIS A 100 -19.78 -2.23 -8.80
N GLY A 101 -19.87 -2.19 -10.12
CA GLY A 101 -20.34 -1.02 -10.87
C GLY A 101 -19.29 0.06 -11.11
N PHE A 102 -18.02 -0.19 -10.80
CA PHE A 102 -16.92 0.72 -11.10
C PHE A 102 -16.35 0.45 -12.48
N GLN A 103 -16.01 1.52 -13.19
CA GLN A 103 -15.25 1.43 -14.44
C GLN A 103 -13.78 1.57 -14.08
N LEU A 104 -13.06 0.45 -14.05
CA LEU A 104 -11.63 0.39 -13.83
C LEU A 104 -11.01 -0.48 -14.91
N SER A 105 -10.08 0.08 -15.68
CA SER A 105 -9.29 -0.63 -16.67
C SER A 105 -7.93 -1.07 -16.10
N GLU A 106 -7.27 -2.03 -16.76
CA GLU A 106 -5.91 -2.42 -16.39
C GLU A 106 -4.92 -1.24 -16.49
N ARG A 107 -5.14 -0.33 -17.44
CA ARG A 107 -4.33 0.88 -17.58
C ARG A 107 -4.49 1.81 -16.37
N GLU A 108 -5.71 2.02 -15.92
CA GLU A 108 -6.00 2.83 -14.73
C GLU A 108 -5.46 2.16 -13.47
N LEU A 109 -5.57 0.84 -13.37
CA LEU A 109 -4.99 0.06 -12.28
C LEU A 109 -3.46 0.16 -12.25
N LYS A 110 -2.80 0.08 -13.41
CA LYS A 110 -1.34 0.30 -13.52
C LYS A 110 -0.95 1.72 -13.13
N ALA A 111 -1.72 2.73 -13.54
CA ALA A 111 -1.48 4.11 -13.13
C ALA A 111 -1.63 4.29 -11.61
N ALA A 112 -2.60 3.61 -10.98
CA ALA A 112 -2.74 3.60 -9.53
C ALA A 112 -1.55 2.91 -8.82
N ALA A 113 -1.03 1.82 -9.41
CA ALA A 113 0.20 1.18 -8.94
C ALA A 113 1.42 2.12 -9.05
N ASP A 114 1.60 2.79 -10.19
CA ASP A 114 2.68 3.75 -10.40
C ASP A 114 2.59 4.94 -9.42
N ALA A 115 1.38 5.34 -9.06
CA ALA A 115 1.15 6.35 -8.03
C ALA A 115 1.56 5.84 -6.64
N ALA A 116 1.23 4.58 -6.30
CA ALA A 116 1.65 3.97 -5.04
C ALA A 116 3.18 3.88 -4.93
N ALA A 117 3.87 3.55 -6.02
CA ALA A 117 5.33 3.47 -6.06
C ALA A 117 6.01 4.80 -5.70
N LYS A 118 5.36 5.94 -6.01
CA LYS A 118 5.88 7.29 -5.74
C LYS A 118 5.64 7.78 -4.30
N VAL A 119 4.80 7.09 -3.52
CA VAL A 119 4.62 7.42 -2.10
C VAL A 119 5.95 7.19 -1.39
N GLU A 120 6.48 8.17 -0.68
CA GLU A 120 7.72 7.98 0.07
C GLU A 120 7.49 7.02 1.24
N GLY A 121 8.48 6.16 1.53
CA GLY A 121 8.37 5.24 2.65
C GLY A 121 7.55 3.98 2.35
N PHE A 122 7.02 3.39 3.42
CA PHE A 122 6.20 2.20 3.41
C PHE A 122 4.74 2.52 3.04
N SER A 123 4.11 1.62 2.27
CA SER A 123 2.69 1.66 1.90
C SER A 123 2.22 0.23 1.65
N PHE A 124 1.03 -0.13 2.12
CA PHE A 124 0.43 -1.44 1.82
C PHE A 124 0.07 -1.56 0.34
N GLU A 125 -0.26 -0.45 -0.30
CA GLU A 125 -0.62 -0.40 -1.70
C GLU A 125 0.56 -0.84 -2.57
N LYS A 126 1.79 -0.42 -2.23
CA LYS A 126 3.00 -0.91 -2.92
C LYS A 126 3.13 -2.41 -2.85
N ILE A 127 2.95 -2.99 -1.65
CA ILE A 127 3.03 -4.43 -1.43
C ILE A 127 1.96 -5.15 -2.23
N TRP A 128 0.71 -4.68 -2.13
CA TRP A 128 -0.41 -5.28 -2.82
C TRP A 128 -0.24 -5.22 -4.35
N PHE A 129 0.16 -4.08 -4.91
CA PHE A 129 0.42 -3.94 -6.34
C PHE A 129 1.61 -4.76 -6.82
N LYS A 130 2.65 -4.93 -6.00
CA LYS A 130 3.75 -5.85 -6.30
C LYS A 130 3.27 -7.30 -6.33
N GLY A 131 2.40 -7.69 -5.39
CA GLY A 131 1.76 -9.02 -5.38
C GLY A 131 0.91 -9.30 -6.63
N LEU A 132 0.34 -8.25 -7.25
CA LEU A 132 -0.37 -8.32 -8.52
C LEU A 132 0.56 -8.30 -9.76
N GLY A 133 1.87 -8.17 -9.58
CA GLY A 133 2.83 -8.05 -10.68
C GLY A 133 2.77 -6.72 -11.43
N LEU A 134 2.25 -5.66 -10.80
CA LEU A 134 2.14 -4.31 -11.40
C LEU A 134 3.31 -3.39 -11.05
N LEU A 135 4.14 -3.79 -10.08
CA LEU A 135 5.35 -3.10 -9.64
C LEU A 135 6.49 -4.12 -9.56
N ASP A 136 7.71 -3.64 -9.85
CA ASP A 136 8.96 -4.40 -9.69
C ASP A 136 9.54 -4.22 -8.27
#